data_AF-A0A172U2P0-F1
#
_entry.id   AF-A0A172U2P0-F1
#
_cell.length_a   1.000
_cell.length_b   1.000
_cell.length_c   1.000
_cell.angle_alpha   90.00
_cell.angle_beta   90.00
_cell.angle_gamma   90.00
#
_symmetry.space_group_name_H-M   'P 1'
#
loop_
_entity.id
_entity.type
_entity.pdbx_description
1 polymer ?
#
loop_
_entity_poly.entity_id
_entity_poly.type
_entity_poly.pdbx_seq_one_letter_code
_entity_poly.pdbx_strand_id
1 'polypeptide(L)'
;MSSMGGKEMVTTAANICQIWKEGFTGVDAVNHLAGNYLINIKDEIADVFAYATATHYKQAATQGKTREFVGTYNLHLTRHGDGWRIDQFKYNLKYATGNLDLI
;
A
#
# COMPACT_ATOMS: atom_id res chain seq x y z
N MET A 1 -10.51 -5.08 7.77
CA MET A 1 -10.64 -3.83 6.98
C MET A 1 -9.53 -3.79 5.96
N SER A 2 -9.82 -3.55 4.67
CA SER A 2 -8.76 -3.45 3.64
C SER A 2 -8.21 -2.02 3.59
N SER A 3 -6.96 -1.87 3.15
CA SER A 3 -6.31 -0.56 2.93
C SER A 3 -6.80 0.17 1.67
N MET A 4 -7.87 -0.30 1.02
CA MET A 4 -8.32 0.16 -0.30
C MET A 4 -9.67 0.89 -0.28
N GLY A 5 -10.07 1.38 0.89
CA GLY A 5 -11.31 2.14 1.06
C GLY A 5 -11.68 2.20 2.53
N GLY A 6 -11.99 3.41 3.02
CA GLY A 6 -12.33 3.63 4.41
C GLY A 6 -12.23 5.10 4.79
N LYS A 7 -12.80 5.46 5.95
CA LYS A 7 -12.52 6.76 6.57
C LYS A 7 -11.05 6.80 6.99
N GLU A 8 -10.51 8.00 7.03
CA GLU A 8 -9.19 8.24 7.61
C GLU A 8 -9.09 7.59 8.99
N MET A 9 -7.94 6.97 9.25
CA MET A 9 -7.65 6.31 10.52
C MET A 9 -6.26 6.75 10.97
N VAL A 10 -6.20 7.36 12.15
CA VAL A 10 -4.94 7.64 12.83
C VAL A 10 -4.68 6.48 13.78
N THR A 11 -3.57 5.77 13.60
CA THR A 11 -3.21 4.60 14.41
C THR A 11 -1.69 4.46 14.51
N THR A 12 -1.22 3.59 15.39
CA THR A 12 0.22 3.37 15.59
C THR A 12 0.82 2.57 14.44
N ALA A 13 2.12 2.77 14.17
CA ALA A 13 2.85 1.96 13.20
C ALA A 13 2.74 0.44 13.50
N ALA A 14 2.77 0.06 14.79
CA ALA A 14 2.60 -1.33 15.20
C ALA A 14 1.24 -1.91 14.79
N ASN A 15 0.17 -1.14 14.95
CA ASN A 15 -1.16 -1.56 14.52
C ASN A 15 -1.25 -1.69 12.99
N ILE A 16 -0.63 -0.79 12.22
CA ILE A 16 -0.55 -0.89 10.76
C ILE A 16 0.15 -2.19 10.36
N CYS A 17 1.30 -2.49 10.96
CA CYS A 17 2.04 -3.73 10.70
C CYS A 17 1.20 -4.98 11.01
N GLN A 18 0.43 -4.96 12.11
CA GLN A 18 -0.44 -6.07 12.48
C GLN A 18 -1.58 -6.25 11.47
N ILE A 19 -2.23 -5.18 11.05
CA ILE A 19 -3.30 -5.21 10.03
C ILE A 19 -2.77 -5.79 8.71
N TRP A 20 -1.59 -5.37 8.27
CA TRP A 20 -0.99 -5.90 7.03
C TRP A 20 -0.57 -7.36 7.17
N LYS A 21 0.02 -7.75 8.31
CA LYS A 21 0.37 -9.15 8.58
C LYS A 21 -0.86 -10.06 8.48
N GLU A 22 -1.97 -9.66 9.10
CA GLU A 22 -3.24 -10.39 9.01
C GLU A 22 -3.78 -10.39 7.58
N GLY A 23 -3.79 -9.24 6.91
CA GLY A 23 -4.30 -9.08 5.54
C GLY A 23 -3.53 -9.86 4.47
N PHE A 24 -2.26 -10.20 4.72
CA PHE A 24 -1.44 -11.05 3.86
C PHE A 24 -1.47 -12.54 4.24
N THR A 25 -2.25 -12.93 5.25
CA THR A 25 -2.44 -14.35 5.55
C THR A 25 -3.16 -15.05 4.39
N GLY A 26 -2.63 -16.19 3.94
CA GLY A 26 -3.25 -17.01 2.90
C GLY A 26 -2.81 -16.71 1.47
N VAL A 27 -1.92 -15.73 1.25
CA VAL A 27 -1.22 -15.52 -0.03
C VAL A 27 0.22 -16.01 0.06
N ASP A 28 0.75 -16.53 -1.04
CA ASP A 28 2.09 -17.11 -1.11
C ASP A 28 3.16 -16.05 -1.39
N ALA A 29 2.79 -15.00 -2.13
CA ALA A 29 3.69 -13.90 -2.45
C ALA A 29 2.93 -12.58 -2.64
N VAL A 30 3.64 -11.48 -2.37
CA VAL A 30 3.16 -10.12 -2.62
C VAL A 30 4.25 -9.34 -3.36
N ASN A 31 3.85 -8.51 -4.33
CA ASN A 31 4.73 -7.58 -5.02
C ASN A 31 4.07 -6.20 -5.01
N HIS A 32 4.69 -5.24 -4.32
CA HIS A 32 4.27 -3.84 -4.35
C HIS A 32 5.33 -3.07 -5.14
N LEU A 33 5.02 -2.82 -6.41
CA LEU A 33 5.90 -2.08 -7.31
C LEU A 33 5.41 -0.63 -7.39
N ALA A 34 6.29 0.30 -7.07
CA ALA A 34 6.02 1.73 -7.19
C ALA A 34 7.12 2.43 -7.99
N GLY A 35 6.77 3.50 -8.68
CA GLY A 35 7.67 4.23 -9.56
C GLY A 35 7.15 5.58 -10.00
N ASN A 36 7.94 6.26 -10.84
CA ASN A 36 7.64 7.59 -11.37
C ASN A 36 7.34 8.61 -10.25
N TYR A 37 8.25 8.66 -9.27
CA TYR A 37 8.10 9.47 -8.08
C TYR A 37 8.17 10.97 -8.42
N LEU A 38 7.18 11.72 -7.92
CA LEU A 38 7.23 13.18 -7.83
C LEU A 38 7.33 13.53 -6.35
N ILE A 39 8.41 14.23 -5.99
CA ILE A 39 8.75 14.52 -4.59
C ILE A 39 8.88 16.03 -4.44
N ASN A 40 8.09 16.60 -3.54
CA ASN A 40 8.21 17.99 -3.12
C ASN A 40 8.69 18.03 -1.67
N ILE A 41 9.89 18.57 -1.43
CA ILE A 41 10.49 18.67 -0.10
C ILE A 41 10.46 20.12 0.35
N LYS A 42 9.96 20.36 1.55
CA LYS A 42 10.04 21.65 2.24
C LYS A 42 10.48 21.41 3.69
N ASP A 43 11.68 21.87 4.01
CA ASP A 43 12.30 21.69 5.32
C ASP A 43 12.34 20.20 5.75
N GLU A 44 11.66 19.86 6.84
CA GLU A 44 11.57 18.50 7.38
C GLU A 44 10.29 17.77 6.95
N ILE A 45 9.63 18.25 5.90
CA ILE A 45 8.40 17.69 5.35
C ILE A 45 8.59 17.34 3.87
N ALA A 46 8.00 16.24 3.42
CA ALA A 46 7.94 15.88 2.01
C ALA A 46 6.57 15.33 1.61
N ASP A 47 6.03 15.84 0.50
CA ASP A 47 4.90 15.26 -0.21
C ASP A 47 5.42 14.37 -1.34
N VAL A 48 4.98 13.12 -1.37
CA VAL A 48 5.40 12.14 -2.37
C VAL A 48 4.19 11.60 -3.12
N PHE A 49 4.23 11.74 -4.44
CA PHE A 49 3.34 11.05 -5.35
C PHE A 49 4.09 9.94 -6.09
N ALA A 50 3.45 8.79 -6.28
CA ALA A 50 4.01 7.70 -7.09
C ALA A 50 2.89 6.90 -7.78
N TYR A 51 3.19 6.33 -8.93
CA TYR A 51 2.35 5.27 -9.51
C TYR A 51 2.66 3.96 -8.79
N ALA A 52 1.63 3.16 -8.52
CA ALA A 52 1.81 1.92 -7.78
C ALA A 52 0.90 0.81 -8.28
N THR A 53 1.45 -0.41 -8.30
CA THR A 53 0.75 -1.65 -8.55
C THR A 53 1.07 -2.62 -7.42
N ALA A 54 0.02 -3.19 -6.81
CA ALA A 54 0.13 -4.27 -5.85
C ALA A 54 -0.44 -5.55 -6.44
N THR A 55 0.38 -6.60 -6.49
CA THR A 55 -0.01 -7.94 -6.94
C THR A 55 0.12 -8.91 -5.76
N HIS A 56 -0.96 -9.62 -5.45
CA HIS A 56 -0.97 -10.72 -4.50
C HIS A 56 -1.13 -12.04 -5.26
N TYR A 57 -0.38 -13.07 -4.87
CA TYR A 57 -0.32 -14.35 -5.56
C TYR A 57 -0.64 -15.52 -4.63
N LYS A 58 -1.43 -16.49 -5.11
CA LYS A 58 -1.69 -17.77 -4.44
C LYS A 58 -1.68 -18.91 -5.45
N GLN A 59 -0.69 -19.79 -5.37
CA GLN A 59 -0.48 -20.92 -6.28
C GLN A 59 -1.69 -21.87 -6.28
N ALA A 60 -2.28 -22.11 -5.11
CA ALA A 60 -3.39 -23.03 -4.92
C ALA A 60 -4.76 -22.48 -5.35
N ALA A 61 -4.86 -21.20 -5.71
CA ALA A 61 -6.14 -20.61 -6.13
C ALA A 61 -6.58 -21.14 -7.50
N THR A 62 -7.86 -21.51 -7.62
CA THR A 62 -8.44 -22.08 -8.83
C THR A 62 -9.20 -21.07 -9.69
N GLN A 63 -9.62 -19.93 -9.12
CA GLN A 63 -10.38 -18.87 -9.81
C GLN A 63 -9.48 -17.74 -10.33
N GLY A 64 -8.25 -18.09 -10.73
CA GLY A 64 -7.20 -17.12 -11.00
C GLY A 64 -6.25 -16.98 -9.80
N LYS A 65 -4.96 -16.91 -10.10
CA LYS A 65 -3.88 -16.96 -9.09
C LYS A 65 -3.48 -15.60 -8.53
N THR A 66 -3.91 -14.52 -9.16
CA THR A 66 -3.51 -13.16 -8.81
C THR A 66 -4.69 -12.29 -8.45
N ARG A 67 -4.45 -11.36 -7.54
CA ARG A 67 -5.30 -10.20 -7.27
C ARG A 67 -4.44 -8.96 -7.42
N GLU A 68 -4.84 -8.05 -8.28
CA GLU A 68 -4.04 -6.89 -8.65
C GLU A 68 -4.79 -5.59 -8.41
N PHE A 69 -4.06 -4.61 -7.90
CA PHE A 69 -4.53 -3.25 -7.67
C PHE A 69 -3.62 -2.29 -8.41
N VAL A 70 -4.21 -1.40 -9.20
CA VAL A 70 -3.49 -0.36 -9.93
C VAL A 70 -3.98 1.00 -9.49
N GLY A 71 -3.05 1.90 -9.18
CA GLY A 71 -3.37 3.16 -8.54
C GLY A 71 -2.18 4.11 -8.41
N THR A 72 -2.29 5.02 -7.45
CA THR A 72 -1.23 5.96 -7.09
C THR A 72 -1.13 6.10 -5.58
N TYR A 73 0.06 6.33 -5.07
CA TYR A 73 0.27 6.80 -3.71
C TYR A 73 0.25 8.32 -3.65
N ASN A 74 -0.37 8.84 -2.59
CA ASN A 74 -0.06 10.13 -2.00
C ASN A 74 0.45 9.86 -0.59
N LEU A 75 1.72 10.11 -0.36
CA LEU A 75 2.37 9.93 0.93
C LEU A 75 2.78 11.30 1.45
N HIS A 76 2.68 11.46 2.76
CA HIS A 76 3.35 12.52 3.49
C HIS A 76 4.46 11.89 4.31
N LEU A 77 5.61 12.57 4.35
CA LEU A 77 6.74 12.16 5.13
C LEU A 77 7.21 13.32 6.01
N THR A 78 7.61 13.00 7.23
CA THR A 78 8.34 13.89 8.11
C THR A 78 9.76 13.36 8.35
N ARG A 79 10.71 14.28 8.51
CA ARG A 79 12.08 13.95 8.90
C ARG A 79 12.20 14.09 10.41
N HIS A 80 12.58 13.00 11.08
CA HIS A 80 12.84 13.00 12.52
C HIS A 80 14.09 12.19 12.81
N GLY A 81 15.04 12.77 13.57
CA GLY A 81 16.28 12.12 13.97
C GLY A 81 16.97 11.38 12.81
N ASP A 82 16.87 10.06 12.84
CA ASP A 82 17.54 9.11 11.94
C ASP A 82 16.99 9.06 10.50
N GLY A 83 16.06 9.94 10.11
CA GLY A 83 15.72 10.17 8.71
C GLY A 83 14.24 10.40 8.41
N TRP A 84 13.89 10.28 7.14
CA TRP A 84 12.51 10.42 6.65
C TRP A 84 11.66 9.21 7.05
N ARG A 85 10.42 9.45 7.47
CA ARG A 85 9.41 8.44 7.80
C ARG A 85 8.08 8.83 7.19
N ILE A 86 7.31 7.85 6.72
CA ILE A 86 5.95 8.06 6.23
C ILE A 86 5.04 8.20 7.45
N ASP A 87 4.37 9.34 7.58
CA ASP A 87 3.38 9.62 8.63
C ASP A 87 1.95 9.69 8.07
N GLN A 88 1.78 9.84 6.76
CA GLN A 88 0.48 9.68 6.09
C GLN A 88 0.59 8.81 4.84
N PHE A 89 -0.36 7.88 4.67
CA PHE A 89 -0.42 6.95 3.56
C PHE A 89 -1.82 6.96 2.94
N LYS A 90 -1.91 7.32 1.66
CA LYS A 90 -3.14 7.18 0.87
C LYS A 90 -2.84 6.45 -0.43
N TYR A 91 -3.54 5.34 -0.66
CA TYR A 91 -3.59 4.67 -1.95
C TYR A 91 -4.87 5.06 -2.68
N ASN A 92 -4.74 5.64 -3.87
CA ASN A 92 -5.86 5.99 -4.74
C ASN A 92 -6.02 4.87 -5.78
N LEU A 93 -6.98 3.98 -5.53
CA LEU A 93 -7.30 2.89 -6.45
C LEU A 93 -7.87 3.46 -7.75
N LYS A 94 -7.27 3.10 -8.89
CA LYS A 94 -7.80 3.38 -10.23
C LYS A 94 -8.67 2.22 -10.72
N TYR A 95 -8.16 1.01 -10.61
CA TYR A 95 -8.91 -0.22 -10.88
C TYR A 95 -8.27 -1.41 -10.17
N ALA A 96 -9.04 -2.47 -10.03
CA ALA A 96 -8.59 -3.77 -9.54
C ALA A 96 -8.94 -4.86 -10.56
N THR A 97 -8.13 -5.90 -10.66
CA THR A 97 -8.35 -7.02 -11.59
C THR A 97 -7.84 -8.35 -11.02
N GLY A 98 -8.08 -9.43 -11.74
CA GLY A 98 -7.80 -10.80 -11.31
C GLY A 98 -8.89 -11.37 -10.41
N ASN A 99 -8.50 -12.29 -9.53
CA ASN A 99 -9.38 -12.88 -8.52
C ASN A 99 -9.55 -11.90 -7.35
N LEU A 100 -10.59 -11.07 -7.36
CA LEU A 100 -10.80 -10.08 -6.29
C LEU A 100 -11.10 -10.72 -4.92
N ASP A 101 -11.62 -11.95 -4.95
CA ASP A 101 -11.90 -12.80 -3.80
C ASP A 101 -10.70 -13.72 -3.46
N LEU A 102 -9.48 -13.36 -3.88
CA LEU A 102 -8.27 -14.13 -3.55
C LEU A 102 -8.02 -14.14 -2.04
N ILE A 103 -8.45 -15.22 -1.40
CA ILE A 103 -8.19 -15.55 0.01
C ILE A 103 -8.20 -17.07 0.21
#